data_AF-A0A7X7Y7D6-F1
#
_entry.id   AF-A0A7X7Y7D6-F1
#
_cell.length_a   1.000
_cell.length_b   1.000
_cell.length_c   1.000
_cell.angle_alpha   90.00
_cell.angle_beta   90.00
_cell.angle_gamma   90.00
#
_symmetry.space_group_name_H-M   'P 1'
#
loop_
_entity.id
_entity.type
_entity.pdbx_description
1 polymer ?
#
loop_
_entity_poly.entity_id
_entity_poly.type
_entity_poly.pdbx_seq_one_letter_code
_entity_poly.pdbx_strand_id
1 'polypeptide(L)'
;MVTIYALQNIYGKYDELMEALTFIDLENGLNRAVFLGNYMTKGPKSAAVLYELKRLEETYPEQTAVLPGETEQFFLTWLSGKLDHWDWLSLDNFLLATRSFFQERTFDELTNRTIREKLTGSDLYEQYRHFILENHPDLLLWLFRKTDAIEKPAWKKPFQEAVSFLLNVEADELALVKYDTETAVYSSITINMDGSFTEHIAPKTPKA
;
A
#
# COMPACT_ATOMS: atom_id res chain seq x y z
N MET A 1 16.98 -11.97 -18.91
CA MET A 1 17.02 -11.26 -17.63
C MET A 1 15.65 -11.30 -16.99
N VAL A 2 15.57 -11.93 -15.83
CA VAL A 2 14.37 -11.98 -14.99
C VAL A 2 14.62 -11.12 -13.76
N THR A 3 13.86 -10.04 -13.64
CA THR A 3 13.94 -9.10 -12.54
C THR A 3 12.72 -9.23 -11.64
N ILE A 4 12.95 -9.26 -10.35
CA ILE A 4 11.90 -9.18 -9.35
C ILE A 4 11.98 -7.80 -8.68
N TYR A 5 10.85 -7.13 -8.58
CA TYR A 5 10.69 -5.81 -8.00
C TYR A 5 9.96 -5.91 -6.67
N ALA A 6 10.36 -5.13 -5.68
CA ALA A 6 9.69 -5.04 -4.40
C ALA A 6 9.47 -3.58 -3.98
N LEU A 7 8.28 -3.28 -3.48
CA LEU A 7 7.90 -1.96 -3.00
C LEU A 7 7.14 -2.06 -1.67
N GLN A 8 7.40 -1.16 -0.74
CA GLN A 8 6.74 -1.09 0.56
C GLN A 8 6.49 0.37 0.95
N ASN A 9 5.70 0.61 1.99
CA ASN A 9 5.65 1.90 2.70
C ASN A 9 5.23 3.05 1.78
N ILE A 10 4.26 2.78 0.91
CA ILE A 10 3.68 3.79 0.01
C ILE A 10 2.94 4.84 0.82
N TYR A 11 2.28 4.45 1.92
CA TYR A 11 1.61 5.35 2.85
C TYR A 11 0.73 6.44 2.18
N GLY A 12 -0.04 6.11 1.14
CA GLY A 12 -0.93 7.06 0.45
C GLY A 12 -0.23 8.06 -0.49
N LYS A 13 1.06 7.87 -0.75
CA LYS A 13 1.89 8.62 -1.73
C LYS A 13 1.67 8.09 -3.15
N TYR A 14 0.50 8.43 -3.72
CA TYR A 14 0.09 7.89 -5.03
C TYR A 14 0.98 8.36 -6.18
N ASP A 15 1.42 9.61 -6.18
CA ASP A 15 2.19 10.15 -7.30
C ASP A 15 3.58 9.49 -7.34
N GLU A 16 4.17 9.26 -6.17
CA GLU A 16 5.42 8.53 -5.98
C GLU A 16 5.28 7.04 -6.32
N LEU A 17 4.12 6.42 -6.03
CA LEU A 17 3.82 5.08 -6.53
C LEU A 17 3.83 5.07 -8.06
N MET A 18 3.12 6.00 -8.71
CA MET A 18 3.06 6.03 -10.17
C MET A 18 4.44 6.21 -10.81
N GLU A 19 5.29 7.03 -10.21
CA GLU A 19 6.68 7.18 -10.64
C GLU A 19 7.49 5.90 -10.44
N ALA A 20 7.37 5.25 -9.27
CA ALA A 20 8.03 3.98 -9.01
C ALA A 20 7.61 2.87 -9.99
N LEU A 21 6.34 2.83 -10.39
CA LEU A 21 5.83 1.88 -11.37
C LEU A 21 6.49 2.03 -12.75
N THR A 22 7.02 3.21 -13.11
CA THR A 22 7.74 3.40 -14.39
C THR A 22 9.02 2.57 -14.49
N PHE A 23 9.58 2.16 -13.34
CA PHE A 23 10.79 1.34 -13.27
C PHE A 23 10.51 -0.17 -13.26
N ILE A 24 9.24 -0.56 -13.19
CA ILE A 24 8.80 -1.96 -13.12
C ILE A 24 8.34 -2.39 -14.52
N ASP A 25 9.16 -3.19 -15.19
CA ASP A 25 8.81 -3.77 -16.49
C ASP A 25 8.08 -5.10 -16.29
N LEU A 26 6.75 -5.08 -16.30
CA LEU A 26 5.93 -6.30 -16.28
C LEU A 26 5.56 -6.80 -17.67
N GLU A 27 5.81 -6.02 -18.74
CA GLU A 27 5.59 -6.47 -20.12
C GLU A 27 6.52 -7.64 -20.47
N ASN A 28 7.71 -7.67 -19.87
CA ASN A 28 8.48 -8.89 -19.76
C ASN A 28 7.76 -9.88 -18.81
N GLY A 29 7.03 -10.85 -19.39
CA GLY A 29 6.24 -11.86 -18.69
C GLY A 29 7.02 -12.76 -17.70
N LEU A 30 8.35 -12.65 -17.64
CA LEU A 30 9.18 -13.33 -16.64
C LEU A 30 9.43 -12.48 -15.41
N ASN A 31 9.35 -11.15 -15.51
CA ASN A 31 9.52 -10.24 -14.40
C ASN A 31 8.37 -10.35 -13.39
N ARG A 32 8.64 -10.00 -12.14
CA ARG A 32 7.68 -10.13 -11.02
C ARG A 32 7.70 -8.88 -10.14
N ALA A 33 6.57 -8.49 -9.58
CA ALA A 33 6.48 -7.36 -8.65
C ALA A 33 5.77 -7.76 -7.35
N VAL A 34 6.36 -7.44 -6.20
CA VAL A 34 5.76 -7.65 -4.88
C VAL A 34 5.57 -6.33 -4.16
N PHE A 35 4.37 -6.11 -3.63
CA PHE A 35 4.03 -4.99 -2.77
C PHE A 35 3.87 -5.53 -1.35
N LEU A 36 4.55 -4.93 -0.39
CA LEU A 36 4.84 -5.54 0.92
C LEU A 36 4.04 -4.92 2.08
N GLY A 37 2.98 -4.18 1.76
CA GLY A 37 2.10 -3.55 2.74
C GLY A 37 2.47 -2.12 3.10
N ASN A 38 1.69 -1.56 4.02
CA ASN A 38 1.80 -0.19 4.52
C ASN A 38 1.49 0.83 3.42
N TYR A 39 0.29 0.70 2.84
CA TYR A 39 -0.14 1.48 1.69
C TYR A 39 -0.90 2.75 2.08
N MET A 40 -1.32 2.88 3.34
CA MET A 40 -2.30 3.89 3.79
C MET A 40 -1.74 4.83 4.87
N THR A 41 -2.60 5.66 5.47
CA THR A 41 -2.44 6.42 6.74
C THR A 41 -1.58 7.70 6.76
N LYS A 42 -0.52 7.88 5.96
CA LYS A 42 0.27 9.14 5.99
C LYS A 42 -0.07 10.14 4.88
N GLY A 43 -0.57 9.65 3.74
CA GLY A 43 -0.79 10.44 2.53
C GLY A 43 -2.28 10.54 2.15
N PRO A 44 -2.68 11.61 1.45
CA PRO A 44 -4.09 11.92 1.17
C PRO A 44 -4.71 11.03 0.10
N LYS A 45 -3.94 10.18 -0.58
CA LYS A 45 -4.39 9.37 -1.73
C LYS A 45 -4.39 7.86 -1.43
N SER A 46 -4.65 7.47 -0.19
CA SER A 46 -4.66 6.06 0.24
C SER A 46 -5.60 5.17 -0.59
N ALA A 47 -6.84 5.62 -0.87
CA ALA A 47 -7.77 4.86 -1.71
C ALA A 47 -7.25 4.68 -3.14
N ALA A 48 -6.67 5.72 -3.74
CA ALA A 48 -6.11 5.65 -5.09
C ALA A 48 -4.94 4.66 -5.18
N VAL A 49 -4.08 4.64 -4.16
CA VAL A 49 -3.01 3.63 -4.04
C VAL A 49 -3.59 2.22 -4.03
N LEU A 50 -4.58 1.93 -3.18
CA LEU A 50 -5.19 0.59 -3.13
C LEU A 50 -5.85 0.18 -4.45
N TYR A 51 -6.56 1.10 -5.10
CA TYR A 51 -7.17 0.85 -6.40
C TYR A 51 -6.13 0.53 -7.48
N GLU A 52 -5.00 1.23 -7.48
CA GLU A 52 -3.94 1.01 -8.45
C GLU A 52 -3.23 -0.33 -8.22
N LEU A 53 -2.94 -0.67 -6.97
CA LEU A 53 -2.38 -1.98 -6.62
C LEU A 53 -3.32 -3.12 -6.98
N LYS A 54 -4.63 -2.95 -6.74
CA LYS A 54 -5.65 -3.90 -7.18
C LYS A 54 -5.64 -4.05 -8.71
N ARG A 55 -5.69 -2.94 -9.45
CA ARG A 55 -5.66 -2.93 -10.92
C ARG A 55 -4.42 -3.64 -11.45
N LEU A 56 -3.26 -3.38 -10.88
CA LEU A 56 -1.99 -3.98 -11.28
C LEU A 56 -1.99 -5.50 -11.05
N GLU A 57 -2.45 -5.94 -9.88
CA GLU A 57 -2.56 -7.38 -9.58
C GLU A 57 -3.58 -8.10 -10.47
N GLU A 58 -4.68 -7.44 -10.83
CA GLU A 58 -5.67 -7.99 -11.78
C GLU A 58 -5.16 -8.01 -13.22
N THR A 59 -4.30 -7.06 -13.60
CA THR A 59 -3.69 -6.99 -14.94
C THR A 59 -2.60 -8.06 -15.11
N TYR A 60 -1.81 -8.32 -14.07
CA TYR A 60 -0.69 -9.24 -14.09
C TYR A 60 -0.74 -10.28 -12.94
N PRO A 61 -1.77 -11.14 -12.88
CA PRO A 61 -2.06 -11.99 -11.72
C PRO A 61 -0.96 -12.98 -11.35
N GLU A 62 -0.20 -13.47 -12.33
CA GLU A 62 0.92 -14.41 -12.11
C GLU A 62 2.25 -13.70 -11.82
N GLN A 63 2.31 -12.39 -12.07
CA GLN A 63 3.53 -11.59 -11.93
C GLN A 63 3.50 -10.67 -10.71
N THR A 64 2.31 -10.30 -10.24
CA THR A 64 2.13 -9.30 -9.20
C THR A 64 1.55 -9.92 -7.94
N ALA A 65 2.10 -9.53 -6.78
CA ALA A 65 1.60 -9.95 -5.49
C ALA A 65 1.50 -8.76 -4.52
N VAL A 66 0.28 -8.42 -4.08
CA VAL A 66 0.03 -7.33 -3.12
C VAL A 66 -0.28 -7.83 -1.69
N LEU A 67 0.68 -7.76 -0.78
CA LEU A 67 0.54 -8.24 0.60
C LEU A 67 -0.01 -7.14 1.51
N PRO A 68 -0.92 -7.42 2.45
CA PRO A 68 -1.38 -6.42 3.42
C PRO A 68 -0.29 -6.18 4.47
N GLY A 69 -0.07 -4.91 4.81
CA GLY A 69 0.78 -4.51 5.93
C GLY A 69 -0.02 -4.32 7.21
N GLU A 70 0.58 -3.64 8.17
CA GLU A 70 -0.06 -3.32 9.44
C GLU A 70 -1.24 -2.36 9.22
N THR A 71 -1.05 -1.31 8.42
CA THR A 71 -2.10 -0.30 8.18
C THR A 71 -3.36 -0.90 7.58
N GLU A 72 -3.22 -1.84 6.64
CA GLU A 72 -4.37 -2.52 6.01
C GLU A 72 -5.11 -3.44 6.99
N GLN A 73 -4.38 -4.10 7.90
CA GLN A 73 -4.98 -4.96 8.93
C GLN A 73 -5.78 -4.13 9.95
N PHE A 74 -5.22 -3.01 10.42
CA PHE A 74 -5.92 -2.08 11.29
C PHE A 74 -7.16 -1.49 10.62
N PHE A 75 -7.05 -1.08 9.36
CA PHE A 75 -8.16 -0.55 8.58
C PHE A 75 -9.31 -1.57 8.44
N LEU A 76 -9.01 -2.82 8.06
CA LEU A 76 -10.03 -3.87 7.95
C LEU A 76 -10.66 -4.23 9.30
N THR A 77 -9.86 -4.24 10.38
CA THR A 77 -10.36 -4.51 11.75
C THR A 77 -11.33 -3.41 12.19
N TRP A 78 -10.99 -2.14 11.91
CA TRP A 78 -11.86 -0.99 12.14
C TRP A 78 -13.15 -1.08 11.32
N LEU A 79 -13.07 -1.38 10.02
CA LEU A 79 -14.24 -1.57 9.17
C LEU A 79 -15.15 -2.71 9.65
N SER A 80 -14.59 -3.74 10.29
CA SER A 80 -15.37 -4.85 10.86
C SER A 80 -16.04 -4.53 12.21
N GLY A 81 -15.80 -3.34 12.78
CA GLY A 81 -16.32 -2.94 14.09
C GLY A 81 -15.62 -3.62 15.27
N LYS A 82 -14.47 -4.26 15.04
CA LYS A 82 -13.67 -4.94 16.08
C LYS A 82 -12.57 -4.07 16.69
N LEU A 83 -12.37 -2.87 16.14
CA LEU A 83 -11.42 -1.88 16.62
C LEU A 83 -12.18 -0.58 16.91
N ASP A 84 -11.85 0.07 18.02
CA ASP A 84 -12.46 1.35 18.38
C ASP A 84 -12.07 2.45 17.36
N HIS A 85 -12.92 3.45 17.18
CA HIS A 85 -12.63 4.58 16.30
C HIS A 85 -11.34 5.29 16.72
N TRP A 86 -11.08 5.45 18.01
CA TRP A 86 -9.91 6.14 18.53
C TRP A 86 -8.60 5.44 18.15
N ASP A 87 -8.61 4.10 18.12
CA ASP A 87 -7.44 3.33 17.72
C ASP A 87 -7.12 3.55 16.24
N TRP A 88 -8.13 3.52 15.35
CA TRP A 88 -7.94 3.86 13.94
C TRP A 88 -7.47 5.31 13.74
N LEU A 89 -8.07 6.26 14.47
CA LEU A 89 -7.73 7.68 14.37
C LEU A 89 -6.31 8.00 14.83
N SER A 90 -5.77 7.22 15.76
CA SER A 90 -4.38 7.36 16.19
C SER A 90 -3.39 7.06 15.06
N LEU A 91 -3.81 6.29 14.06
CA LEU A 91 -3.03 5.96 12.86
C LEU A 91 -3.38 6.89 11.69
N ASP A 92 -4.66 7.21 11.50
CA ASP A 92 -5.17 8.05 10.42
C ASP A 92 -5.16 9.54 10.76
N ASN A 93 -3.94 10.09 10.84
CA ASN A 93 -3.72 11.50 11.16
C ASN A 93 -4.52 12.42 10.23
N PHE A 94 -5.30 13.33 10.82
CA PHE A 94 -6.16 14.28 10.11
C PHE A 94 -7.15 13.64 9.13
N LEU A 95 -7.50 12.36 9.32
CA LEU A 95 -8.39 11.59 8.45
C LEU A 95 -7.90 11.48 7.01
N LEU A 96 -6.59 11.59 6.76
CA LEU A 96 -6.04 11.59 5.40
C LEU A 96 -6.43 10.32 4.62
N ALA A 97 -6.31 9.15 5.24
CA ALA A 97 -6.69 7.88 4.64
C ALA A 97 -8.20 7.74 4.54
N THR A 98 -8.95 7.99 5.63
CA THR A 98 -10.42 7.89 5.63
C THR A 98 -11.03 8.80 4.58
N ARG A 99 -10.64 10.08 4.55
CA ARG A 99 -11.14 11.08 3.58
C ARG A 99 -10.87 10.67 2.14
N SER A 100 -9.77 9.95 1.86
CA SER A 100 -9.41 9.55 0.50
C SER A 100 -10.42 8.62 -0.18
N PHE A 101 -11.31 7.97 0.57
CA PHE A 101 -12.41 7.15 0.02
C PHE A 101 -13.64 7.96 -0.40
N PHE A 102 -13.65 9.27 -0.16
CA PHE A 102 -14.82 10.10 -0.40
C PHE A 102 -14.54 11.08 -1.53
N GLN A 103 -15.58 11.40 -2.30
CA GLN A 103 -15.60 12.67 -3.02
C GLN A 103 -15.70 13.80 -1.99
N GLU A 104 -15.00 14.91 -2.25
CA GLU A 104 -14.90 16.03 -1.31
C GLU A 104 -16.27 16.52 -0.83
N ARG A 105 -17.21 16.70 -1.78
CA ARG A 105 -18.57 17.10 -1.48
C ARG A 105 -19.29 16.14 -0.51
N THR A 106 -19.16 14.84 -0.72
CA THR A 106 -19.82 13.84 0.13
C THR A 106 -19.23 13.83 1.53
N PHE A 107 -17.91 13.97 1.65
CA PHE A 107 -17.24 14.08 2.93
C PHE A 107 -17.71 15.31 3.72
N ASP A 108 -17.78 16.46 3.06
CA ASP A 108 -18.25 17.71 3.65
C ASP A 108 -19.72 17.63 4.05
N GLU A 109 -20.58 17.03 3.21
CA GLU A 109 -21.99 16.84 3.51
C GLU A 109 -22.22 15.97 4.75
N LEU A 110 -21.47 14.87 4.90
CA LEU A 110 -21.51 14.00 6.09
C LEU A 110 -21.03 14.74 7.34
N THR A 111 -19.93 15.48 7.24
CA THR A 111 -19.39 16.27 8.35
C THR A 111 -20.38 17.35 8.80
N ASN A 112 -20.92 18.11 7.85
CA ASN A 112 -21.88 19.19 8.13
C ASN A 112 -23.21 18.66 8.67
N ARG A 113 -23.64 17.48 8.23
CA ARG A 113 -24.81 16.80 8.79
C ARG A 113 -24.64 16.53 10.27
N THR A 114 -23.51 15.96 10.68
CA THR A 114 -23.21 15.67 12.09
C THR A 114 -23.29 16.93 12.96
N ILE A 115 -22.76 18.06 12.48
CA ILE A 115 -22.87 19.35 13.19
C ILE A 115 -24.32 19.80 13.31
N ARG A 116 -25.06 19.80 12.20
CA ARG A 116 -26.46 20.26 12.16
C ARG A 116 -27.37 19.43 13.05
N GLU A 117 -27.15 18.11 13.08
CA GLU A 117 -27.95 17.14 13.83
C GLU A 117 -27.43 16.92 15.25
N LYS A 118 -26.37 17.63 15.66
CA LYS A 118 -25.74 17.55 16.99
C LYS A 118 -25.30 16.12 17.34
N LEU A 119 -24.84 15.37 16.35
CA LEU A 119 -24.32 14.03 16.51
C LEU A 119 -22.92 14.04 17.13
N THR A 120 -22.51 12.93 17.74
CA THR A 120 -21.18 12.78 18.33
C THR A 120 -20.13 12.50 17.25
N GLY A 121 -18.84 12.65 17.63
CA GLY A 121 -17.74 12.22 16.76
C GLY A 121 -17.82 10.73 16.42
N SER A 122 -18.22 9.88 17.38
CA SER A 122 -18.39 8.44 17.13
C SER A 122 -19.45 8.19 16.05
N ASP A 123 -20.59 8.88 16.11
CA ASP A 123 -21.63 8.76 15.08
C ASP A 123 -21.12 9.16 13.69
N LEU A 124 -20.24 10.17 13.60
CA LEU A 124 -19.61 10.55 12.33
C LEU A 124 -18.69 9.45 11.80
N TYR A 125 -17.87 8.85 12.66
CA TYR A 125 -16.95 7.77 12.23
C TYR A 125 -17.68 6.49 11.87
N GLU A 126 -18.77 6.17 12.57
CA GLU A 126 -19.72 5.13 12.19
C GLU A 126 -20.27 5.37 10.77
N GLN A 127 -20.72 6.61 10.48
CA GLN A 127 -21.18 6.98 9.14
C GLN A 127 -20.08 6.84 8.07
N TYR A 128 -18.84 7.22 8.37
CA TYR A 128 -17.72 7.01 7.45
C TYR A 128 -17.48 5.53 7.18
N ARG A 129 -17.48 4.70 8.23
CA ARG A 129 -17.30 3.26 8.10
C ARG A 129 -18.38 2.65 7.20
N HIS A 130 -19.64 2.98 7.45
CA HIS A 130 -20.78 2.50 6.65
C HIS A 130 -20.66 2.95 5.18
N PHE A 131 -20.33 4.22 4.95
CA PHE A 131 -20.13 4.71 3.59
C PHE A 131 -19.04 3.93 2.86
N ILE A 132 -17.89 3.69 3.50
CA ILE A 132 -16.78 2.95 2.88
C ILE A 132 -17.20 1.51 2.53
N LEU A 133 -17.87 0.82 3.46
CA LEU A 133 -18.37 -0.54 3.27
C LEU A 133 -19.35 -0.62 2.08
N GLU A 134 -20.23 0.37 1.94
CA GLU A 134 -21.26 0.40 0.89
C GLU A 134 -20.70 0.79 -0.49
N ASN A 135 -19.72 1.69 -0.54
CA ASN A 135 -19.25 2.29 -1.80
C ASN A 135 -17.99 1.64 -2.37
N HIS A 136 -17.24 0.86 -1.57
CA HIS A 136 -16.02 0.18 -2.02
C HIS A 136 -16.03 -1.35 -1.82
N PRO A 137 -17.16 -2.07 -2.00
CA PRO A 137 -17.24 -3.48 -1.64
C PRO A 137 -16.24 -4.36 -2.40
N ASP A 138 -16.01 -4.09 -3.69
CA ASP A 138 -15.07 -4.87 -4.51
C ASP A 138 -13.61 -4.67 -4.09
N LEU A 139 -13.24 -3.44 -3.71
CA LEU A 139 -11.91 -3.13 -3.20
C LEU A 139 -11.68 -3.82 -1.85
N LEU A 140 -12.67 -3.74 -0.95
CA LEU A 140 -12.59 -4.33 0.38
C LEU A 140 -12.55 -5.86 0.32
N LEU A 141 -13.36 -6.48 -0.55
CA LEU A 141 -13.33 -7.92 -0.77
C LEU A 141 -11.98 -8.38 -1.34
N TRP A 142 -11.41 -7.62 -2.27
CA TRP A 142 -10.06 -7.89 -2.78
C TRP A 142 -9.02 -7.83 -1.67
N LEU A 143 -9.03 -6.77 -0.85
CA LEU A 143 -8.07 -6.57 0.23
C LEU A 143 -8.22 -7.62 1.34
N PHE A 144 -9.45 -7.93 1.73
CA PHE A 144 -9.77 -8.94 2.74
C PHE A 144 -9.29 -10.33 2.33
N ARG A 145 -9.44 -10.72 1.06
CA ARG A 145 -8.90 -12.00 0.57
C ARG A 145 -7.37 -12.10 0.71
N LYS A 146 -6.65 -10.99 0.88
CA LYS A 146 -5.21 -11.00 1.09
C LYS A 146 -4.82 -11.23 2.55
N THR A 147 -5.68 -10.92 3.51
CA THR A 147 -5.39 -11.21 4.93
C THR A 147 -5.48 -12.70 5.23
N ASP A 148 -6.35 -13.42 4.52
CA ASP A 148 -6.48 -14.87 4.64
C ASP A 148 -5.42 -15.64 3.82
N ALA A 149 -4.83 -14.99 2.81
CA ALA A 149 -3.89 -15.59 1.87
C ALA A 149 -2.42 -15.30 2.23
N ILE A 150 -1.96 -15.84 3.37
CA ILE A 150 -0.53 -15.83 3.72
C ILE A 150 0.29 -16.67 2.72
N GLU A 151 -0.34 -17.56 1.93
CA GLU A 151 0.29 -18.45 0.93
C GLU A 151 0.33 -17.87 -0.50
N LYS A 152 0.69 -16.60 -0.67
CA LYS A 152 1.14 -16.04 -1.96
C LYS A 152 2.33 -16.81 -2.60
N PRO A 153 2.66 -16.60 -3.91
CA PRO A 153 3.59 -17.45 -4.68
C PRO A 153 4.99 -17.62 -4.05
N ALA A 154 5.62 -18.79 -4.24
CA ALA A 154 6.93 -19.12 -3.65
C ALA A 154 8.05 -18.11 -3.98
N TRP A 155 8.00 -17.45 -5.15
CA TRP A 155 8.98 -16.45 -5.57
C TRP A 155 8.96 -15.17 -4.71
N LYS A 156 7.93 -14.95 -3.88
CA LYS A 156 7.86 -13.84 -2.93
C LYS A 156 8.76 -14.02 -1.70
N LYS A 157 9.00 -15.28 -1.28
CA LYS A 157 9.60 -15.61 0.02
C LYS A 157 11.01 -15.04 0.16
N PRO A 158 11.87 -15.12 -0.87
CA PRO A 158 13.17 -14.46 -0.86
C PRO A 158 13.10 -12.95 -0.62
N PHE A 159 12.02 -12.29 -1.04
CA PHE A 159 11.84 -10.86 -0.79
C PHE A 159 11.27 -10.53 0.58
N GLN A 160 10.36 -11.32 1.16
CA GLN A 160 9.98 -11.11 2.57
C GLN A 160 11.19 -11.21 3.50
N GLU A 161 12.12 -12.09 3.18
CA GLU A 161 13.40 -12.24 3.89
C GLU A 161 14.39 -11.13 3.53
N ALA A 162 14.54 -10.76 2.25
CA ALA A 162 15.40 -9.65 1.81
C ALA A 162 14.93 -8.28 2.30
N VAL A 163 13.63 -8.10 2.55
CA VAL A 163 13.05 -6.88 3.12
C VAL A 163 13.43 -6.70 4.58
N SER A 164 13.69 -7.80 5.29
CA SER A 164 14.32 -7.71 6.62
C SER A 164 15.75 -7.14 6.54
N PHE A 165 16.43 -7.23 5.38
CA PHE A 165 17.69 -6.53 5.13
C PHE A 165 17.49 -5.07 4.68
N LEU A 166 16.32 -4.74 4.12
CA LEU A 166 15.92 -3.37 3.76
C LEU A 166 15.47 -2.53 4.97
N LEU A 167 15.40 -3.12 6.18
CA LEU A 167 15.14 -2.42 7.45
C LEU A 167 16.19 -1.35 7.82
N ASN A 168 17.30 -1.26 7.07
CA ASN A 168 18.29 -0.18 7.19
C ASN A 168 18.02 1.00 6.23
N VAL A 169 17.01 0.92 5.37
CA VAL A 169 16.50 2.06 4.61
C VAL A 169 15.57 2.83 5.53
N GLU A 170 15.73 4.16 5.64
CA GLU A 170 14.93 4.97 6.57
C GLU A 170 13.43 4.72 6.35
N ALA A 171 12.70 4.50 7.46
CA ALA A 171 11.33 3.97 7.47
C ALA A 171 10.26 4.84 6.77
N ASP A 172 10.64 6.04 6.29
CA ASP A 172 9.76 7.03 5.69
C ASP A 172 9.99 7.26 4.18
N GLU A 173 10.99 6.62 3.59
CA GLU A 173 11.26 6.70 2.14
C GLU A 173 10.58 5.56 1.38
N LEU A 174 9.96 5.91 0.25
CA LEU A 174 9.46 4.93 -0.71
C LEU A 174 10.69 4.32 -1.41
N ALA A 175 10.96 3.05 -1.13
CA ALA A 175 12.13 2.35 -1.66
C ALA A 175 11.68 1.24 -2.62
N LEU A 176 11.98 1.41 -3.91
CA LEU A 176 11.83 0.35 -4.90
C LEU A 176 13.09 -0.49 -4.92
N VAL A 177 12.97 -1.79 -4.70
CA VAL A 177 14.11 -2.71 -4.72
C VAL A 177 13.99 -3.63 -5.91
N LYS A 178 15.09 -3.80 -6.64
CA LYS A 178 15.22 -4.72 -7.76
C LYS A 178 16.15 -5.85 -7.37
N TYR A 179 15.80 -7.06 -7.78
CA TYR A 179 16.67 -8.23 -7.71
C TYR A 179 16.81 -8.83 -9.09
N ASP A 180 18.04 -8.90 -9.56
CA ASP A 180 18.37 -9.67 -10.75
C ASP A 180 18.62 -11.12 -10.34
N THR A 181 17.75 -12.01 -10.82
CA THR A 181 17.80 -13.44 -10.49
C THR A 181 18.98 -14.18 -11.14
N GLU A 182 19.56 -13.64 -12.22
CA GLU A 182 20.71 -14.24 -12.91
C GLU A 182 22.02 -13.91 -12.17
N THR A 183 22.17 -12.64 -11.75
CA THR A 183 23.39 -12.16 -11.08
C THR A 183 23.34 -12.23 -9.56
N ALA A 184 22.14 -12.45 -8.99
CA ALA A 184 21.85 -12.39 -7.56
C ALA A 184 22.23 -11.04 -6.91
N VAL A 185 22.09 -9.95 -7.67
CA VAL A 185 22.41 -8.58 -7.22
C VAL A 185 21.12 -7.84 -6.87
N TYR A 186 21.16 -7.08 -5.78
CA TYR A 186 20.10 -6.16 -5.40
C TYR A 186 20.48 -4.72 -5.79
N SER A 187 19.49 -3.94 -6.19
CA SER A 187 19.59 -2.48 -6.24
C SER A 187 18.38 -1.83 -5.60
N SER A 188 18.55 -0.65 -5.01
CA SER A 188 17.45 0.18 -4.53
C SER A 188 17.38 1.47 -5.34
N ILE A 189 16.19 1.85 -5.75
CA ILE A 189 15.91 3.12 -6.40
C ILE A 189 15.22 4.02 -5.38
N THR A 190 15.84 5.16 -5.13
CA THR A 190 15.26 6.28 -4.39
C THR A 190 14.89 7.37 -5.39
N ILE A 191 13.67 7.88 -5.26
CA ILE A 191 13.17 9.01 -6.05
C ILE A 191 13.37 10.28 -5.22
N ASN A 192 14.10 11.24 -5.76
CA ASN A 192 14.39 12.52 -5.11
C ASN A 192 13.23 13.51 -5.32
N MET A 193 13.16 14.54 -4.47
CA MET A 193 12.11 15.57 -4.55
C MET A 193 12.09 16.36 -5.87
N ASP A 194 13.19 16.36 -6.63
CA ASP A 194 13.30 17.03 -7.93
C ASP A 194 12.92 16.14 -9.13
N GLY A 195 12.44 14.91 -8.87
CA GLY A 195 12.10 13.92 -9.89
C GLY A 195 13.32 13.22 -10.51
N SER A 196 14.53 13.47 -10.02
CA SER A 196 15.69 12.63 -10.33
C SER A 196 15.65 11.35 -9.49
N PHE A 197 16.34 10.30 -9.93
CA PHE A 197 16.45 9.07 -9.16
C PHE A 197 17.91 8.66 -8.95
N THR A 198 18.18 8.04 -7.81
CA THR A 198 19.47 7.40 -7.50
C THR A 198 19.26 5.90 -7.38
N GLU A 199 20.05 5.13 -8.13
CA GLU A 199 20.10 3.68 -7.99
C GLU A 199 21.35 3.28 -7.19
N HIS A 200 21.13 2.67 -6.03
CA HIS A 200 22.17 2.12 -5.19
C HIS A 200 22.26 0.62 -5.40
N ILE A 201 23.37 0.15 -5.97
CA ILE A 201 23.61 -1.28 -6.17
C ILE A 201 24.25 -1.83 -4.90
N ALA A 202 23.61 -2.84 -4.28
CA ALA A 202 24.18 -3.51 -3.12
C ALA A 202 25.48 -4.22 -3.52
N PRO A 203 26.55 -4.14 -2.70
CA PRO A 203 27.74 -4.95 -2.94
C PRO A 203 27.34 -6.43 -2.94
N LYS A 204 27.87 -7.21 -3.90
CA LYS A 204 27.60 -8.65 -3.98
C LYS A 204 27.83 -9.27 -2.60
N THR A 205 26.77 -9.79 -1.99
CA THR A 205 26.92 -10.65 -0.82
C THR A 205 27.76 -11.85 -1.27
N PRO A 206 28.90 -12.13 -0.61
CA PRO A 206 29.62 -13.37 -0.88
C PRO A 206 28.62 -14.51 -0.70
N LYS A 207 28.52 -15.41 -1.70
CA LYS A 207 27.76 -16.65 -1.52
C LYS A 207 28.25 -17.29 -0.23
N ALA A 208 27.35 -17.47 0.74
CA ALA A 208 27.60 -18.29 1.92
C ALA A 208 27.85 -19.75 1.51
#